data_AF-A0A5S5BKV8-F1
#
_entry.id   AF-A0A5S5BKV8-F1
#
_cell.length_a   1.000
_cell.length_b   1.000
_cell.length_c   1.000
_cell.angle_alpha   90.00
_cell.angle_beta   90.00
_cell.angle_gamma   90.00
#
_symmetry.space_group_name_H-M   'P 1'
#
loop_
_entity.id
_entity.type
_entity.pdbx_description
1 polymer ?
#
loop_
_entity_poly.entity_id
_entity_poly.type
_entity_poly.pdbx_seq_one_letter_code
_entity_poly.pdbx_strand_id
1 'polypeptide(L)'
;MTPRNSLSAAVFAGTLSLALGIPAAAYAADGFVEGSKVTLNARNFYINRNFVDPAYNGGQNKAEEWTQSFILNAQSGYTPGPIGFGVDVLAGLAVKLDGGSGTYGTGLLPTHGTGADRHPADDFGRIAVAAKAKMSETELRVGEWQVVVPVLRADDGRSLPQTFQGGMVTSKEITNLALYGGQMRQNSTRDDASMEDMFFGGASSDRFNFAGGEYSFTDKTKVGLWHARLEDIYQQSYVQLLHVQPLGEDFAFTANLGYFTGKDEGSALAGDLDNKTYSGLFGLQAGANTFYVGLQKVSGDQWMRVNGTSGGSLANDSFNSAYDAADERSWQIRHDYNFAGVGIPGLVLMNRLSAATTSPQQAVTKARNGVANPSWPTPYKAAP
;
A
#
# COMPACT_ATOMS: atom_id res chain seq x y z
N MET A 1 -41.69 18.26 -8.34
CA MET A 1 -40.26 18.46 -8.63
C MET A 1 -39.48 18.07 -7.39
N THR A 2 -39.09 16.81 -7.31
CA THR A 2 -38.31 16.24 -6.20
C THR A 2 -36.82 16.44 -6.51
N PRO A 3 -36.01 16.95 -5.58
CA PRO A 3 -34.59 17.18 -5.83
C PRO A 3 -33.88 15.84 -5.97
N ARG A 4 -33.15 15.68 -7.08
CA ARG A 4 -32.34 14.50 -7.42
C ARG A 4 -31.08 14.51 -6.56
N ASN A 5 -30.94 13.50 -5.71
CA ASN A 5 -29.76 13.27 -4.88
C ASN A 5 -28.52 13.01 -5.75
N SER A 6 -27.47 13.79 -5.54
CA SER A 6 -26.13 13.70 -6.15
C SER A 6 -25.30 12.49 -5.64
N LEU A 7 -25.95 11.40 -5.21
CA LEU A 7 -25.27 10.25 -4.62
C LEU A 7 -24.50 9.38 -5.63
N SER A 8 -24.67 9.60 -6.94
CA SER A 8 -24.02 8.75 -7.94
C SER A 8 -22.49 8.91 -7.91
N ALA A 9 -21.93 10.10 -7.68
CA ALA A 9 -20.47 10.30 -7.73
C ALA A 9 -19.67 9.63 -6.60
N ALA A 10 -20.29 9.27 -5.48
CA ALA A 10 -19.60 8.71 -4.32
C ALA A 10 -19.19 7.23 -4.50
N VAL A 11 -19.79 6.51 -5.46
CA VAL A 11 -19.43 5.11 -5.77
C VAL A 11 -18.18 5.04 -6.69
N PHE A 12 -17.83 6.14 -7.37
CA PHE A 12 -16.85 6.17 -8.46
C PHE A 12 -15.38 6.16 -7.99
N ALA A 13 -15.10 6.41 -6.70
CA ALA A 13 -13.74 6.39 -6.14
C ALA A 13 -13.34 5.04 -5.50
N GLY A 14 -14.26 4.08 -5.40
CA GLY A 14 -14.08 2.85 -4.62
C GLY A 14 -13.04 1.86 -5.17
N THR A 15 -12.69 1.92 -6.45
CA THR A 15 -11.76 0.96 -7.09
C THR A 15 -10.38 1.52 -7.40
N LEU A 16 -10.14 2.82 -7.20
CA LEU A 16 -8.82 3.46 -7.40
C LEU A 16 -8.40 4.40 -6.27
N SER A 17 -9.13 4.44 -5.16
CA SER A 17 -8.78 5.27 -4.01
C SER A 17 -9.29 4.64 -2.71
N LEU A 18 -8.45 3.84 -2.05
CA LEU A 18 -8.58 3.61 -0.60
C LEU A 18 -8.07 4.86 0.16
N ALA A 19 -8.63 6.01 -0.20
CA ALA A 19 -8.52 7.26 0.51
C ALA A 19 -9.92 7.87 0.54
N LEU A 20 -10.76 7.32 1.42
CA LEU A 20 -12.06 7.93 1.73
C LEU A 20 -11.80 9.30 2.35
N GLY A 21 -11.86 10.33 1.51
CA GLY A 21 -12.00 11.71 1.95
C GLY A 21 -13.35 11.86 2.62
N ILE A 22 -13.37 11.88 3.95
CA ILE A 22 -14.55 12.26 4.73
C ILE A 22 -14.79 13.76 4.47
N PRO A 23 -15.98 14.18 4.00
CA PRO A 23 -16.29 15.60 3.91
C PRO A 23 -16.19 16.23 5.30
N ALA A 24 -15.48 17.36 5.37
CA ALA A 24 -15.33 18.15 6.57
C ALA A 24 -16.71 18.70 7.00
N ALA A 25 -17.40 17.96 7.86
CA ALA A 25 -18.44 18.51 8.70
C ALA A 25 -17.74 19.25 9.85
N ALA A 26 -18.14 20.50 10.07
CA ALA A 26 -17.72 21.30 11.20
C ALA A 26 -17.89 20.49 12.49
N TYR A 27 -16.78 20.19 13.17
CA TYR A 27 -16.81 19.47 14.44
C TYR A 27 -17.44 20.37 15.50
N ALA A 28 -18.67 20.05 15.89
CA ALA A 28 -18.90 19.96 17.33
C ALA A 28 -17.95 18.87 17.82
N ALA A 29 -17.00 19.21 18.69
CA ALA A 29 -16.10 18.22 19.26
C ALA A 29 -16.99 17.25 20.06
N ASP A 30 -17.29 16.09 19.49
CA ASP A 30 -18.12 15.09 20.18
C ASP A 30 -17.49 14.79 21.56
N GLY A 31 -16.17 14.80 21.65
CA GLY A 31 -15.39 14.57 22.87
C GLY A 31 -14.40 13.42 22.67
N PHE A 32 -13.56 13.14 23.65
CA PHE A 32 -12.59 12.04 23.55
C PHE A 32 -13.29 10.68 23.40
N VAL A 33 -14.37 10.46 24.17
CA VAL A 33 -15.09 9.18 24.18
C VAL A 33 -16.16 9.15 23.10
N GLU A 34 -16.93 10.22 23.00
CA GLU A 34 -18.07 10.36 22.09
C GLU A 34 -17.64 10.40 20.62
N GLY A 35 -16.45 10.95 20.35
CA GLY A 35 -15.82 10.91 19.02
C GLY A 35 -15.11 9.59 18.71
N SER A 36 -15.15 8.61 19.62
CA SER A 36 -14.47 7.33 19.42
C SER A 36 -15.14 6.47 18.36
N LYS A 37 -14.31 5.76 17.58
CA LYS A 37 -14.74 4.71 16.65
C LYS A 37 -13.96 3.44 16.93
N VAL A 38 -14.68 2.33 17.07
CA VAL A 38 -14.07 1.02 17.30
C VAL A 38 -14.61 0.02 16.28
N THR A 39 -13.72 -0.66 15.58
CA THR A 39 -14.07 -1.75 14.66
C THR A 39 -13.25 -2.99 15.00
N LEU A 40 -13.88 -4.16 14.87
CA LEU A 40 -13.20 -5.45 14.95
C LEU A 40 -13.44 -6.19 13.62
N ASN A 41 -12.37 -6.39 12.87
CA ASN A 41 -12.40 -7.16 11.63
C ASN A 41 -11.97 -8.61 11.90
N ALA A 42 -12.87 -9.56 11.66
CA ALA A 42 -12.53 -10.98 11.62
C ALA A 42 -12.23 -11.37 10.16
N ARG A 43 -10.96 -11.64 9.85
CA ARG A 43 -10.49 -11.98 8.50
C ARG A 43 -10.14 -13.47 8.43
N ASN A 44 -10.85 -14.23 7.61
CA ASN A 44 -10.47 -15.61 7.31
C ASN A 44 -9.77 -15.63 5.94
N PHE A 45 -8.52 -16.08 5.88
CA PHE A 45 -7.71 -16.00 4.65
C PHE A 45 -7.05 -17.34 4.36
N TYR A 46 -7.54 -18.02 3.32
CA TYR A 46 -6.86 -19.16 2.71
C TYR A 46 -6.14 -18.71 1.44
N ILE A 47 -4.89 -19.14 1.26
CA ILE A 47 -4.13 -18.90 0.03
C ILE A 47 -3.37 -20.17 -0.36
N ASN A 48 -3.41 -20.47 -1.65
CA ASN A 48 -2.64 -21.55 -2.26
C ASN A 48 -1.93 -21.03 -3.50
N ARG A 49 -0.61 -21.20 -3.52
CA ARG A 49 0.26 -20.91 -4.65
C ARG A 49 0.95 -22.20 -5.08
N ASN A 50 0.52 -22.73 -6.21
CA ASN A 50 1.18 -23.84 -6.87
C ASN A 50 2.32 -23.32 -7.76
N PHE A 51 3.57 -23.69 -7.46
CA PHE A 51 4.72 -23.34 -8.29
C PHE A 51 4.83 -24.34 -9.43
N VAL A 52 4.77 -23.85 -10.66
CA VAL A 52 4.73 -24.69 -11.87
C VAL A 52 6.11 -24.98 -12.47
N ASP A 53 7.12 -24.19 -12.10
CA ASP A 53 8.52 -24.40 -12.48
C ASP A 53 9.25 -25.14 -11.34
N PRO A 54 9.72 -26.38 -11.54
CA PRO A 54 10.42 -27.16 -10.51
C PRO A 54 11.74 -26.54 -10.02
N ALA A 55 12.35 -25.66 -10.81
CA ALA A 55 13.57 -24.94 -10.41
C ALA A 55 13.27 -23.70 -9.58
N TYR A 56 12.00 -23.29 -9.49
CA TYR A 56 11.59 -22.11 -8.74
C TYR A 56 11.62 -22.36 -7.22
N ASN A 57 11.96 -21.32 -6.46
CA ASN A 57 11.88 -21.30 -5.00
C ASN A 57 12.60 -22.47 -4.29
N GLY A 58 13.79 -22.86 -4.79
CA GLY A 58 14.64 -23.86 -4.15
C GLY A 58 14.03 -25.27 -4.12
N GLY A 59 13.13 -25.60 -5.05
CA GLY A 59 12.47 -26.91 -5.14
C GLY A 59 11.19 -27.02 -4.30
N GLN A 60 10.70 -25.94 -3.70
CA GLN A 60 9.39 -25.91 -3.06
C GLN A 60 8.27 -25.95 -4.12
N ASN A 61 7.41 -26.96 -4.06
CA ASN A 61 6.35 -27.17 -5.08
C ASN A 61 5.11 -26.29 -4.86
N LYS A 62 4.79 -25.93 -3.62
CA LYS A 62 3.67 -25.04 -3.30
C LYS A 62 3.90 -24.24 -2.02
N ALA A 63 3.22 -23.11 -1.91
CA ALA A 63 3.01 -22.40 -0.64
C ALA A 63 1.50 -22.35 -0.37
N GLU A 64 1.07 -22.88 0.78
CA GLU A 64 -0.35 -23.04 1.14
C GLU A 64 -0.50 -22.88 2.65
N GLU A 65 -1.26 -21.86 3.04
CA GLU A 65 -1.50 -21.48 4.44
C GLU A 65 -2.95 -20.99 4.57
N TRP A 66 -3.54 -21.19 5.76
CA TRP A 66 -4.87 -20.71 6.11
C TRP A 66 -4.84 -20.07 7.49
N THR A 67 -5.31 -18.83 7.61
CA THR A 67 -5.36 -18.09 8.87
C THR A 67 -6.74 -17.57 9.22
N GLN A 68 -6.96 -17.40 10.52
CA GLN A 68 -8.00 -16.56 11.07
C GLN A 68 -7.36 -15.38 11.80
N SER A 69 -7.66 -14.16 11.36
CA SER A 69 -7.18 -12.93 12.00
C SER A 69 -8.30 -12.15 12.68
N PHE A 70 -7.92 -11.40 13.69
CA PHE A 70 -8.72 -10.41 14.40
C PHE A 70 -7.96 -9.09 14.41
N ILE A 71 -8.51 -8.06 13.79
CA ILE A 71 -7.90 -6.73 13.70
C ILE A 71 -8.83 -5.73 14.38
N LEU A 72 -8.45 -5.29 15.58
CA LEU A 72 -9.12 -4.25 16.33
C LEU A 72 -8.52 -2.90 15.93
N ASN A 73 -9.36 -1.98 15.45
CA ASN A 73 -8.99 -0.59 15.21
C ASN A 73 -9.88 0.30 16.10
N ALA A 74 -9.27 0.89 17.12
CA ALA A 74 -9.92 1.78 18.07
C ALA A 74 -9.29 3.17 18.00
N GLN A 75 -10.06 4.15 17.57
CA GLN A 75 -9.61 5.54 17.42
C GLN A 75 -10.43 6.40 18.38
N SER A 76 -9.80 7.09 19.32
CA SER A 76 -10.52 8.05 20.16
C SER A 76 -10.97 9.26 19.35
N GLY A 77 -11.92 10.03 19.89
CA GLY A 77 -12.10 11.42 19.49
C GLY A 77 -10.96 12.33 19.99
N TYR A 78 -11.18 13.63 19.98
CA TYR A 78 -10.25 14.62 20.53
C TYR A 78 -10.82 15.23 21.80
N THR A 79 -9.96 15.48 22.80
CA THR A 79 -10.35 16.26 23.99
C THR A 79 -10.80 17.68 23.59
N PRO A 80 -11.79 18.26 24.27
CA PRO A 80 -12.16 19.66 24.05
C PRO A 80 -11.01 20.62 24.37
N GLY A 81 -10.87 21.69 23.59
CA GLY A 81 -9.86 22.73 23.79
C GLY A 81 -9.26 23.26 22.49
N PRO A 82 -8.38 24.28 22.56
CA PRO A 82 -7.68 24.81 21.39
C PRO A 82 -6.72 23.79 20.76
N ILE A 83 -6.20 22.86 21.58
CA ILE A 83 -5.45 21.68 21.13
C ILE A 83 -6.21 20.47 21.66
N GLY A 84 -6.73 19.66 20.74
CA GLY A 84 -7.38 18.40 21.07
C GLY A 84 -6.37 17.26 21.07
N PHE A 85 -6.42 16.40 22.08
CA PHE A 85 -5.58 15.20 22.19
C PHE A 85 -6.42 13.94 22.01
N GLY A 86 -5.80 12.91 21.43
CA GLY A 86 -6.42 11.62 21.20
C GLY A 86 -5.39 10.49 21.17
N VAL A 87 -5.88 9.26 21.09
CA VAL A 87 -5.09 8.04 20.95
C VAL A 87 -5.77 7.10 19.96
N ASP A 88 -4.96 6.48 19.11
CA ASP A 88 -5.35 5.40 18.22
C ASP A 88 -4.66 4.10 18.65
N VAL A 89 -5.38 3.00 18.58
CA VAL A 89 -4.89 1.64 18.84
C VAL A 89 -5.26 0.75 17.66
N LEU A 90 -4.27 0.06 17.11
CA LEU A 90 -4.45 -0.99 16.11
C LEU A 90 -3.85 -2.27 16.68
N ALA A 91 -4.70 -3.23 17.05
CA ALA A 91 -4.26 -4.52 17.58
C ALA A 91 -4.63 -5.64 16.62
N GLY A 92 -3.66 -6.46 16.26
CA GLY A 92 -3.80 -7.60 15.37
C GLY A 92 -3.42 -8.90 16.06
N LEU A 93 -4.20 -9.95 15.82
CA LEU A 93 -3.85 -11.34 16.12
C LEU A 93 -4.20 -12.18 14.90
N ALA A 94 -3.30 -13.03 14.44
CA ALA A 94 -3.55 -14.03 13.42
C ALA A 94 -3.19 -15.41 13.95
N VAL A 95 -4.11 -16.36 13.79
CA VAL A 95 -3.99 -17.75 14.24
C VAL A 95 -3.96 -18.66 13.02
N LYS A 96 -3.01 -19.59 13.01
CA LYS A 96 -2.88 -20.61 11.96
C LYS A 96 -4.02 -21.62 12.08
N LEU A 97 -4.75 -21.81 10.99
CA LEU A 97 -5.72 -22.90 10.80
C LEU A 97 -5.09 -24.07 10.04
N ASP A 98 -4.28 -23.78 9.03
CA ASP A 98 -3.50 -24.75 8.25
C ASP A 98 -2.19 -24.13 7.73
N GLY A 99 -1.19 -24.96 7.47
CA GLY A 99 0.15 -24.57 7.04
C GLY A 99 1.24 -25.31 7.81
N GLY A 100 2.30 -25.73 7.12
CA GLY A 100 3.37 -26.51 7.74
C GLY A 100 4.71 -26.44 7.00
N SER A 101 5.67 -27.20 7.49
CA SER A 101 6.98 -27.34 6.85
C SER A 101 6.85 -27.77 5.40
N GLY A 102 7.61 -27.12 4.52
CA GLY A 102 7.59 -27.37 3.07
C GLY A 102 6.47 -26.68 2.28
N THR A 103 5.45 -26.11 2.94
CA THR A 103 4.37 -25.36 2.28
C THR A 103 4.20 -23.93 2.82
N TYR A 104 5.18 -23.43 3.56
CA TYR A 104 5.17 -22.08 4.13
C TYR A 104 5.45 -20.98 3.08
N GLY A 105 5.37 -19.72 3.50
CA GLY A 105 5.91 -18.59 2.75
C GLY A 105 4.89 -17.87 1.87
N THR A 106 3.61 -17.91 2.26
CA THR A 106 2.57 -17.14 1.57
C THR A 106 2.53 -15.68 2.04
N GLY A 107 3.18 -15.39 3.18
CA GLY A 107 3.14 -14.11 3.89
C GLY A 107 1.90 -13.98 4.78
N LEU A 108 1.16 -15.05 5.03
CA LEU A 108 0.09 -15.05 6.04
C LEU A 108 0.63 -15.18 7.46
N LEU A 109 1.78 -15.82 7.66
CA LEU A 109 2.38 -16.09 8.96
C LEU A 109 3.89 -15.86 8.91
N PRO A 110 4.51 -15.41 10.02
CA PRO A 110 5.96 -15.44 10.16
C PRO A 110 6.49 -16.86 9.95
N THR A 111 7.66 -16.98 9.34
CA THR A 111 8.37 -18.27 9.21
C THR A 111 9.45 -18.37 10.27
N HIS A 112 9.39 -19.42 11.09
CA HIS A 112 10.40 -19.75 12.08
C HIS A 112 11.33 -20.88 11.61
N GLY A 113 12.43 -21.07 12.35
CA GLY A 113 13.41 -22.11 12.07
C GLY A 113 14.33 -21.81 10.87
N THR A 114 15.25 -22.72 10.60
CA THR A 114 16.24 -22.61 9.53
C THR A 114 16.39 -23.93 8.78
N GLY A 115 16.78 -23.88 7.51
CA GLY A 115 16.99 -25.09 6.71
C GLY A 115 15.73 -25.95 6.63
N ALA A 116 15.87 -27.24 6.95
CA ALA A 116 14.77 -28.21 6.92
C ALA A 116 13.70 -27.97 8.00
N ASP A 117 14.06 -27.28 9.09
CA ASP A 117 13.14 -27.02 10.22
C ASP A 117 12.27 -25.77 9.99
N ARG A 118 12.25 -25.19 8.78
CA ARG A 118 11.40 -24.04 8.51
C ARG A 118 9.91 -24.40 8.59
N HIS A 119 9.16 -23.62 9.35
CA HIS A 119 7.73 -23.81 9.56
C HIS A 119 7.04 -22.47 9.85
N PRO A 120 5.75 -22.32 9.51
CA PRO A 120 4.99 -21.13 9.87
C PRO A 120 4.65 -21.13 11.37
N ALA A 121 4.62 -19.96 11.98
CA ALA A 121 4.19 -19.77 13.36
C ALA A 121 2.75 -20.27 13.60
N ASP A 122 2.44 -20.75 14.81
CA ASP A 122 1.07 -21.13 15.19
C ASP A 122 0.15 -19.90 15.33
N ASP A 123 0.70 -18.79 15.79
CA ASP A 123 0.05 -17.49 15.81
C ASP A 123 1.10 -16.37 15.78
N PHE A 124 0.64 -15.14 15.51
CA PHE A 124 1.40 -13.93 15.77
C PHE A 124 0.45 -12.74 15.93
N GLY A 125 0.94 -11.69 16.60
CA GLY A 125 0.14 -10.50 16.82
C GLY A 125 0.95 -9.33 17.29
N ARG A 126 0.32 -8.15 17.26
CA ARG A 126 0.94 -6.88 17.63
C ARG A 126 -0.11 -5.88 18.09
N ILE A 127 0.30 -4.97 18.97
CA ILE A 127 -0.51 -3.83 19.40
C ILE A 127 0.26 -2.55 19.06
N ALA A 128 -0.21 -1.85 18.05
CA ALA A 128 0.26 -0.53 17.65
C ALA A 128 -0.53 0.55 18.40
N VAL A 129 0.17 1.54 18.96
CA VAL A 129 -0.44 2.67 19.66
C VAL A 129 0.14 3.97 19.10
N ALA A 130 -0.73 4.93 18.80
CA ALA A 130 -0.33 6.26 18.35
C ALA A 130 -1.07 7.35 19.13
N ALA A 131 -0.32 8.31 19.66
CA ALA A 131 -0.88 9.55 20.17
C ALA A 131 -1.15 10.51 19.01
N LYS A 132 -2.23 11.27 19.09
CA LYS A 132 -2.58 12.31 18.12
C LYS A 132 -2.94 13.62 18.81
N ALA A 133 -2.53 14.74 18.23
CA ALA A 133 -2.87 16.08 18.67
C ALA A 133 -3.36 16.88 17.46
N LYS A 134 -4.45 17.64 17.61
CA LYS A 134 -5.03 18.45 16.54
C LYS A 134 -5.24 19.89 17.00
N MET A 135 -4.81 20.84 16.18
CA MET A 135 -5.06 22.27 16.34
C MET A 135 -5.52 22.81 14.98
N SER A 136 -6.68 23.46 14.94
CA SER A 136 -7.34 23.84 13.67
C SER A 136 -7.51 22.61 12.77
N GLU A 137 -7.05 22.64 11.52
CA GLU A 137 -7.06 21.53 10.57
C GLU A 137 -5.67 20.90 10.39
N THR A 138 -4.81 21.05 11.40
CA THR A 138 -3.48 20.46 11.48
C THR A 138 -3.41 19.40 12.57
N GLU A 139 -3.03 18.18 12.18
CA GLU A 139 -2.90 17.02 13.04
C GLU A 139 -1.44 16.54 13.10
N LEU A 140 -0.93 16.35 14.30
CA LEU A 140 0.29 15.61 14.59
C LEU A 140 -0.09 14.21 15.08
N ARG A 141 0.57 13.18 14.56
CA ARG A 141 0.47 11.79 15.01
C ARG A 141 1.84 11.23 15.30
N VAL A 142 2.03 10.58 16.45
CA VAL A 142 3.30 9.98 16.90
C VAL A 142 3.04 8.62 17.53
N GLY A 143 3.83 7.61 17.16
CA GLY A 143 3.68 6.23 17.61
C GLY A 143 3.65 5.29 16.43
N GLU A 144 2.75 4.31 16.44
CA GLU A 144 2.69 3.26 15.43
C GLU A 144 1.31 3.16 14.77
N TRP A 145 1.27 3.11 13.44
CA TRP A 145 0.04 2.92 12.67
C TRP A 145 0.31 2.44 11.24
N GLN A 146 -0.75 2.12 10.50
CA GLN A 146 -0.68 1.82 9.08
C GLN A 146 -0.53 3.12 8.27
N VAL A 147 0.69 3.44 7.83
CA VAL A 147 0.98 4.63 7.01
C VAL A 147 0.57 4.40 5.56
N VAL A 148 -0.23 5.29 4.98
CA VAL A 148 -0.71 5.18 3.60
C VAL A 148 -0.52 6.51 2.88
N VAL A 149 0.71 6.77 2.43
CA VAL A 149 1.05 7.87 1.51
C VAL A 149 1.68 7.30 0.23
N PRO A 150 1.66 8.00 -0.92
CA PRO A 150 2.11 7.41 -2.19
C PRO A 150 3.57 6.94 -2.21
N VAL A 151 4.42 7.53 -1.37
CA VAL A 151 5.85 7.21 -1.23
C VAL A 151 6.14 6.19 -0.11
N LEU A 152 5.16 5.87 0.74
CA LEU A 152 5.26 4.88 1.82
C LEU A 152 3.88 4.29 2.10
N ARG A 153 3.57 3.16 1.44
CA ARG A 153 2.24 2.55 1.44
C ARG A 153 2.27 1.21 2.14
N ALA A 154 1.87 1.19 3.41
CA ALA A 154 1.76 -0.03 4.18
C ALA A 154 0.85 -1.06 3.49
N ASP A 155 1.33 -2.29 3.38
CA ASP A 155 0.60 -3.41 2.77
C ASP A 155 -0.41 -4.04 3.73
N ASP A 156 -1.62 -4.34 3.25
CA ASP A 156 -2.65 -5.09 3.99
C ASP A 156 -3.18 -6.27 3.16
N GLY A 157 -2.28 -6.91 2.40
CA GLY A 157 -2.64 -7.96 1.46
C GLY A 157 -2.74 -9.37 2.07
N ARG A 158 -2.54 -9.53 3.38
CA ARG A 158 -2.38 -10.83 4.06
C ARG A 158 -3.17 -10.90 5.37
N SER A 159 -2.66 -11.61 6.37
CA SER A 159 -3.34 -11.83 7.66
C SER A 159 -3.49 -10.54 8.46
N LEU A 160 -2.40 -9.78 8.64
CA LEU A 160 -2.34 -8.53 9.38
C LEU A 160 -1.73 -7.42 8.51
N PRO A 161 -2.06 -6.13 8.77
CA PRO A 161 -1.47 -5.01 8.04
C PRO A 161 -0.02 -4.76 8.47
N GLN A 162 0.80 -4.31 7.53
CA GLN A 162 2.08 -3.68 7.81
C GLN A 162 1.86 -2.38 8.59
N THR A 163 2.77 -2.07 9.51
CA THR A 163 2.76 -0.82 10.27
C THR A 163 4.13 -0.18 10.31
N PHE A 164 4.16 1.12 10.61
CA PHE A 164 5.38 1.88 10.80
C PHE A 164 5.32 2.63 12.12
N GLN A 165 6.47 2.72 12.80
CA GLN A 165 6.63 3.56 13.98
C GLN A 165 7.32 4.87 13.59
N GLY A 166 6.75 6.01 13.98
CA GLY A 166 7.30 7.32 13.68
C GLY A 166 6.43 8.49 14.09
N GLY A 167 6.57 9.59 13.35
CA GLY A 167 5.79 10.81 13.53
C GLY A 167 5.42 11.46 12.20
N MET A 168 4.21 11.98 12.09
CA MET A 168 3.71 12.66 10.89
C MET A 168 2.82 13.84 11.27
N VAL A 169 3.02 14.96 10.58
CA VAL A 169 2.12 16.12 10.57
C VAL A 169 1.34 16.12 9.26
N THR A 170 0.02 16.32 9.36
CA THR A 170 -0.87 16.57 8.22
C THR A 170 -1.58 17.90 8.45
N SER A 171 -1.52 18.81 7.48
CA SER A 171 -2.13 20.14 7.57
C SER A 171 -3.08 20.38 6.42
N LYS A 172 -4.30 20.83 6.72
CA LYS A 172 -5.34 21.18 5.74
C LYS A 172 -5.89 22.60 5.98
N GLU A 173 -5.03 23.52 6.42
CA GLU A 173 -5.41 24.91 6.71
C GLU A 173 -5.83 25.71 5.47
N ILE A 174 -5.33 25.33 4.30
CA ILE A 174 -5.60 26.03 3.04
C ILE A 174 -6.61 25.20 2.25
N THR A 175 -7.72 25.84 1.84
CA THR A 175 -8.75 25.20 1.02
C THR A 175 -8.13 24.49 -0.19
N ASN A 176 -8.54 23.24 -0.41
CA ASN A 176 -8.07 22.35 -1.47
C ASN A 176 -6.61 21.88 -1.38
N LEU A 177 -5.85 22.28 -0.35
CA LEU A 177 -4.46 21.87 -0.15
C LEU A 177 -4.32 21.03 1.13
N ALA A 178 -3.73 19.85 0.98
CA ALA A 178 -3.25 19.04 2.10
C ALA A 178 -1.73 18.95 2.04
N LEU A 179 -1.05 19.26 3.14
CA LEU A 179 0.40 19.15 3.30
C LEU A 179 0.73 18.05 4.29
N TYR A 180 1.80 17.31 4.01
CA TYR A 180 2.26 16.16 4.79
C TYR A 180 3.76 16.29 5.04
N GLY A 181 4.19 15.92 6.23
CA GLY A 181 5.61 15.82 6.57
C GLY A 181 5.81 14.86 7.72
N GLY A 182 6.82 14.00 7.63
CA GLY A 182 7.03 13.00 8.67
C GLY A 182 8.36 12.27 8.57
N GLN A 183 8.63 11.50 9.62
CA GLN A 183 9.74 10.56 9.72
C GLN A 183 9.22 9.26 10.31
N MET A 184 9.50 8.15 9.64
CA MET A 184 9.36 6.80 10.19
C MET A 184 10.73 6.29 10.62
N ARG A 185 10.76 5.46 11.66
CA ARG A 185 11.98 4.88 12.22
C ARG A 185 12.06 3.38 12.07
N GLN A 186 10.93 2.70 12.22
CA GLN A 186 10.89 1.26 12.15
C GLN A 186 9.68 0.78 11.37
N ASN A 187 9.78 -0.45 10.86
CA ASN A 187 8.84 -1.13 9.99
C ASN A 187 8.51 -2.51 10.56
N SER A 188 7.22 -2.85 10.59
CA SER A 188 6.74 -4.20 10.90
C SER A 188 5.98 -4.69 9.67
N THR A 189 6.57 -5.62 8.91
CA THR A 189 5.93 -6.16 7.71
C THR A 189 4.70 -7.00 8.09
N ARG A 190 3.82 -7.24 7.11
CA ARG A 190 2.54 -7.94 7.27
C ARG A 190 2.61 -9.36 7.88
N ASP A 191 3.80 -9.95 7.88
CA ASP A 191 4.15 -11.29 8.35
C ASP A 191 5.23 -11.28 9.43
N ASP A 192 5.32 -10.19 10.20
CA ASP A 192 6.26 -10.03 11.32
C ASP A 192 5.55 -9.44 12.54
N ALA A 193 5.90 -9.91 13.74
CA ALA A 193 5.41 -9.35 15.01
C ALA A 193 6.37 -8.30 15.58
N SER A 194 7.63 -8.32 15.15
CA SER A 194 8.70 -7.42 15.56
C SER A 194 8.63 -6.09 14.81
N MET A 195 9.55 -5.19 15.14
CA MET A 195 9.64 -3.85 14.58
C MET A 195 11.10 -3.58 14.29
N GLU A 196 11.43 -3.54 13.00
CA GLU A 196 12.79 -3.64 12.47
C GLU A 196 13.16 -2.37 11.68
N ASP A 197 14.45 -2.22 11.40
CA ASP A 197 14.91 -1.17 10.50
C ASP A 197 14.36 -1.37 9.08
N MET A 198 14.21 -0.27 8.35
CA MET A 198 13.70 -0.29 6.98
C MET A 198 14.80 -0.69 6.02
N PHE A 199 14.46 -1.49 5.02
CA PHE A 199 15.43 -2.09 4.12
C PHE A 199 15.14 -1.80 2.65
N PHE A 200 16.20 -1.58 1.87
CA PHE A 200 16.18 -1.59 0.41
C PHE A 200 17.55 -1.98 -0.15
N GLY A 201 17.56 -2.80 -1.20
CA GLY A 201 18.77 -3.05 -2.00
C GLY A 201 19.95 -3.71 -1.26
N GLY A 202 19.74 -4.40 -0.14
CA GLY A 202 20.84 -4.97 0.66
C GLY A 202 21.25 -4.13 1.86
N ALA A 203 20.73 -2.91 2.00
CA ALA A 203 21.04 -1.99 3.08
C ALA A 203 19.83 -1.71 3.98
N SER A 204 20.09 -1.42 5.25
CA SER A 204 19.09 -1.03 6.25
C SER A 204 19.30 0.41 6.72
N SER A 205 18.21 1.07 7.12
CA SER A 205 18.19 2.42 7.66
C SER A 205 17.05 2.56 8.67
N ASP A 206 17.31 3.27 9.77
CA ASP A 206 16.34 3.57 10.82
C ASP A 206 15.65 4.93 10.62
N ARG A 207 15.75 5.53 9.42
CA ARG A 207 15.17 6.84 9.10
C ARG A 207 14.58 6.89 7.70
N PHE A 208 13.27 7.02 7.64
CA PHE A 208 12.55 7.34 6.41
C PHE A 208 11.84 8.68 6.54
N ASN A 209 12.40 9.71 5.91
CA ASN A 209 11.89 11.07 5.94
C ASN A 209 11.03 11.31 4.70
N PHE A 210 9.88 11.97 4.83
CA PHE A 210 9.08 12.38 3.67
C PHE A 210 8.38 13.71 3.90
N ALA A 211 8.13 14.40 2.79
CA ALA A 211 7.27 15.57 2.73
C ALA A 211 6.49 15.55 1.41
N GLY A 212 5.29 16.09 1.42
CA GLY A 212 4.49 16.18 0.21
C GLY A 212 3.26 17.03 0.38
N GLY A 213 2.55 17.20 -0.72
CA GLY A 213 1.30 17.93 -0.76
C GLY A 213 0.38 17.43 -1.86
N GLU A 214 -0.90 17.53 -1.61
CA GLU A 214 -1.96 17.28 -2.58
C GLU A 214 -2.79 18.53 -2.76
N TYR A 215 -2.98 18.96 -4.01
CA TYR A 215 -3.80 20.11 -4.35
C TYR A 215 -4.92 19.71 -5.31
N SER A 216 -6.16 19.97 -4.91
CA SER A 216 -7.34 19.81 -5.76
C SER A 216 -7.60 21.11 -6.54
N PHE A 217 -7.21 21.16 -7.81
CA PHE A 217 -7.48 22.32 -8.67
C PHE A 217 -8.97 22.52 -8.92
N THR A 218 -9.70 21.40 -9.04
CA THR A 218 -11.14 21.34 -9.23
C THR A 218 -11.70 20.13 -8.47
N ASP A 219 -13.01 19.93 -8.53
CA ASP A 219 -13.67 18.68 -8.11
C ASP A 219 -13.24 17.45 -8.93
N LYS A 220 -12.60 17.66 -10.08
CA LYS A 220 -12.20 16.64 -11.06
C LYS A 220 -10.71 16.38 -11.13
N THR A 221 -9.88 17.37 -10.78
CA THR A 221 -8.43 17.34 -10.99
C THR A 221 -7.69 17.55 -9.68
N LYS A 222 -6.84 16.57 -9.34
CA LYS A 222 -5.92 16.62 -8.21
C LYS A 222 -4.48 16.41 -8.68
N VAL A 223 -3.54 17.16 -8.11
CA VAL A 223 -2.11 16.93 -8.27
C VAL A 223 -1.48 16.60 -6.93
N GLY A 224 -0.56 15.64 -6.92
CA GLY A 224 0.26 15.29 -5.76
C GLY A 224 1.73 15.52 -6.06
N LEU A 225 2.47 16.08 -5.10
CA LEU A 225 3.92 16.23 -5.15
C LEU A 225 4.51 15.68 -3.85
N TRP A 226 5.48 14.79 -3.96
CA TRP A 226 6.10 14.14 -2.80
C TRP A 226 7.60 14.01 -2.98
N HIS A 227 8.32 14.05 -1.87
CA HIS A 227 9.72 13.72 -1.78
C HIS A 227 9.96 12.88 -0.54
N ALA A 228 10.74 11.81 -0.68
CA ALA A 228 11.06 10.88 0.39
C ALA A 228 12.53 10.49 0.35
N ARG A 229 13.08 10.15 1.51
CA ARG A 229 14.46 9.71 1.70
C ARG A 229 14.50 8.58 2.70
N LEU A 230 15.02 7.44 2.29
CA LEU A 230 15.50 6.40 3.20
C LEU A 230 16.98 6.71 3.42
N GLU A 231 17.30 7.24 4.60
CA GLU A 231 18.60 7.87 4.90
C GLU A 231 19.76 6.92 4.60
N ASP A 232 20.79 7.45 3.94
CA ASP A 232 21.98 6.73 3.48
C ASP A 232 21.74 5.64 2.41
N ILE A 233 20.53 5.52 1.88
CA ILE A 233 20.18 4.50 0.87
C ILE A 233 19.66 5.13 -0.41
N TYR A 234 18.51 5.80 -0.36
CA TYR A 234 17.90 6.39 -1.55
C TYR A 234 17.05 7.62 -1.24
N GLN A 235 16.89 8.46 -2.25
CA GLN A 235 15.90 9.52 -2.31
C GLN A 235 15.00 9.37 -3.53
N GLN A 236 13.73 9.73 -3.38
CA GLN A 236 12.74 9.59 -4.43
C GLN A 236 11.77 10.78 -4.41
N SER A 237 11.55 11.37 -5.59
CA SER A 237 10.49 12.35 -5.82
C SER A 237 9.37 11.73 -6.64
N TYR A 238 8.13 12.10 -6.33
CA TYR A 238 6.93 11.60 -6.99
C TYR A 238 5.99 12.74 -7.36
N VAL A 239 5.49 12.69 -8.58
CA VAL A 239 4.44 13.58 -9.09
C VAL A 239 3.25 12.76 -9.53
N GLN A 240 2.05 13.16 -9.13
CA GLN A 240 0.79 12.55 -9.53
C GLN A 240 -0.12 13.58 -10.18
N LEU A 241 -0.83 13.18 -11.23
CA LEU A 241 -2.00 13.85 -11.76
C LEU A 241 -3.16 12.84 -11.78
N LEU A 242 -4.22 13.14 -11.05
CA LEU A 242 -5.50 12.42 -11.11
C LEU A 242 -6.54 13.33 -11.74
N HIS A 243 -7.19 12.87 -12.81
CA HIS A 243 -8.26 13.58 -13.47
C HIS A 243 -9.45 12.65 -13.75
N VAL A 244 -10.65 13.06 -13.36
CA VAL A 244 -11.90 12.37 -13.69
C VAL A 244 -12.78 13.32 -14.51
N GLN A 245 -13.08 12.93 -15.74
CA GLN A 245 -13.92 13.68 -16.66
C GLN A 245 -15.26 12.97 -16.86
N PRO A 246 -16.36 13.45 -16.25
CA PRO A 246 -17.70 13.03 -16.64
C PRO A 246 -17.96 13.40 -18.10
N LEU A 247 -18.45 12.44 -18.86
CA LEU A 247 -18.82 12.55 -20.28
C LEU A 247 -20.33 12.34 -20.50
N GLY A 248 -21.07 11.95 -19.45
CA GLY A 248 -22.51 11.75 -19.41
C GLY A 248 -22.96 11.37 -18.00
N GLU A 249 -24.25 11.02 -17.81
CA GLU A 249 -24.79 10.63 -16.49
C GLU A 249 -24.14 9.35 -15.93
N ASP A 250 -23.87 8.36 -16.79
CA ASP A 250 -23.26 7.07 -16.43
C ASP A 250 -21.99 6.78 -17.24
N PHE A 251 -21.31 7.84 -17.69
CA PHE A 251 -20.14 7.73 -18.56
C PHE A 251 -19.04 8.67 -18.08
N ALA A 252 -17.88 8.11 -17.73
CA ALA A 252 -16.76 8.89 -17.20
C ALA A 252 -15.42 8.33 -17.65
N PHE A 253 -14.48 9.22 -17.93
CA PHE A 253 -13.09 8.89 -18.18
C PHE A 253 -12.24 9.26 -16.98
N THR A 254 -11.31 8.39 -16.59
CA THR A 254 -10.33 8.64 -15.52
C THR A 254 -8.92 8.51 -16.08
N ALA A 255 -8.04 9.44 -15.72
CA ALA A 255 -6.60 9.33 -15.95
C ALA A 255 -5.86 9.52 -14.61
N ASN A 256 -5.08 8.53 -14.22
CA ASN A 256 -4.16 8.60 -13.08
C ASN A 256 -2.74 8.43 -13.61
N LEU A 257 -2.00 9.53 -13.67
CA LEU A 257 -0.63 9.59 -14.14
C LEU A 257 0.31 9.77 -12.96
N GLY A 258 1.36 8.97 -12.91
CA GLY A 258 2.40 9.01 -11.89
C GLY A 258 3.78 9.02 -12.51
N TYR A 259 4.69 9.81 -11.94
CA TYR A 259 6.10 9.80 -12.30
C TYR A 259 6.96 9.79 -11.04
N PHE A 260 7.79 8.77 -10.89
CA PHE A 260 8.82 8.68 -9.87
C PHE A 260 10.19 8.91 -10.50
N THR A 261 11.05 9.64 -9.79
CA THR A 261 12.49 9.69 -10.05
C THR A 261 13.21 9.46 -8.74
N GLY A 262 14.16 8.53 -8.75
CA GLY A 262 14.93 8.17 -7.57
C GLY A 262 16.40 8.01 -7.89
N LYS A 263 17.23 8.22 -6.87
CA LYS A 263 18.67 8.02 -6.92
C LYS A 263 19.22 7.69 -5.53
N ASP A 264 20.49 7.34 -5.44
CA ASP A 264 21.19 7.17 -4.17
C ASP A 264 21.14 8.45 -3.31
N GLU A 265 21.32 8.26 -2.01
CA GLU A 265 21.36 9.33 -1.02
C GLU A 265 22.37 9.03 0.09
N GLY A 266 22.95 10.10 0.66
CA GLY A 266 23.89 9.99 1.78
C GLY A 266 25.10 9.13 1.44
N SER A 267 25.34 8.10 2.26
CA SER A 267 26.45 7.16 2.12
C SER A 267 26.25 6.10 1.03
N ALA A 268 25.11 6.10 0.32
CA ALA A 268 24.80 5.17 -0.77
C ALA A 268 25.04 3.69 -0.41
N LEU A 269 24.53 3.25 0.73
CA LEU A 269 24.76 1.91 1.29
C LEU A 269 24.24 0.77 0.38
N ALA A 270 23.28 1.07 -0.51
CA ALA A 270 22.80 0.14 -1.54
C ALA A 270 23.52 0.28 -2.89
N GLY A 271 24.59 1.06 -2.96
CA GLY A 271 25.32 1.40 -4.18
C GLY A 271 24.71 2.58 -4.94
N ASP A 272 25.27 2.87 -6.11
CA ASP A 272 24.76 3.89 -7.03
C ASP A 272 23.37 3.46 -7.54
N LEU A 273 22.42 4.38 -7.54
CA LEU A 273 21.07 4.12 -8.01
C LEU A 273 20.59 5.23 -8.96
N ASP A 274 19.91 4.86 -10.04
CA ASP A 274 19.17 5.77 -10.94
C ASP A 274 17.88 5.09 -11.39
N ASN A 275 16.73 5.55 -10.89
CA ASN A 275 15.41 5.05 -11.27
C ASN A 275 14.54 6.16 -11.85
N LYS A 276 13.86 5.84 -12.94
CA LYS A 276 12.72 6.59 -13.45
C LYS A 276 11.56 5.65 -13.70
N THR A 277 10.44 5.89 -13.03
CA THR A 277 9.24 5.06 -13.19
C THR A 277 8.06 5.91 -13.66
N TYR A 278 7.59 5.60 -14.87
CA TYR A 278 6.40 6.19 -15.48
C TYR A 278 5.23 5.26 -15.29
N SER A 279 4.09 5.80 -14.83
CA SER A 279 2.88 5.04 -14.51
C SER A 279 1.67 5.79 -15.06
N GLY A 280 0.80 5.11 -15.80
CA GLY A 280 -0.44 5.67 -16.32
C GLY A 280 -1.56 4.66 -16.30
N LEU A 281 -2.62 4.94 -15.55
CA LEU A 281 -3.84 4.15 -15.53
C LEU A 281 -5.01 4.96 -16.08
N PHE A 282 -5.59 4.47 -17.16
CA PHE A 282 -6.71 5.10 -17.85
C PHE A 282 -7.95 4.24 -17.66
N GLY A 283 -9.03 4.82 -17.16
CA GLY A 283 -10.31 4.16 -16.93
C GLY A 283 -11.40 4.74 -17.81
N LEU A 284 -12.26 3.89 -18.36
CA LEU A 284 -13.49 4.28 -19.04
C LEU A 284 -14.66 3.53 -18.41
N GLN A 285 -15.51 4.27 -17.71
CA GLN A 285 -16.72 3.73 -17.12
C GLN A 285 -17.91 3.97 -18.05
N ALA A 286 -18.72 2.94 -18.24
CA ALA A 286 -19.99 2.97 -18.95
C ALA A 286 -21.04 2.13 -18.20
N GLY A 287 -21.94 2.80 -17.48
CA GLY A 287 -22.92 2.16 -16.61
C GLY A 287 -22.24 1.29 -15.55
N ALA A 288 -22.60 0.00 -15.56
CA ALA A 288 -22.06 -1.01 -14.64
C ALA A 288 -20.64 -1.50 -14.98
N ASN A 289 -20.10 -1.13 -16.15
CA ASN A 289 -18.79 -1.58 -16.61
C ASN A 289 -17.74 -0.50 -16.40
N THR A 290 -16.54 -0.89 -15.99
CA THR A 290 -15.35 -0.04 -16.08
C THR A 290 -14.21 -0.78 -16.75
N PHE A 291 -13.66 -0.20 -17.82
CA PHE A 291 -12.51 -0.74 -18.54
C PHE A 291 -11.28 0.07 -18.19
N TYR A 292 -10.15 -0.59 -17.96
CA TYR A 292 -8.89 0.05 -17.65
C TYR A 292 -7.79 -0.39 -18.61
N VAL A 293 -6.92 0.57 -18.97
CA VAL A 293 -5.63 0.33 -19.60
C VAL A 293 -4.55 0.91 -18.70
N GLY A 294 -3.61 0.06 -18.27
CA GLY A 294 -2.43 0.46 -17.51
C GLY A 294 -1.19 0.40 -18.39
N LEU A 295 -0.35 1.43 -18.32
CA LEU A 295 0.94 1.52 -19.01
C LEU A 295 1.99 1.91 -17.98
N GLN A 296 3.09 1.15 -17.94
CA GLN A 296 4.15 1.38 -16.99
C GLN A 296 5.52 1.12 -17.61
N LYS A 297 6.49 1.95 -17.25
CA LYS A 297 7.87 1.82 -17.68
C LYS A 297 8.80 2.21 -16.55
N VAL A 298 9.62 1.27 -16.14
CA VAL A 298 10.80 1.48 -15.30
C VAL A 298 12.00 1.69 -16.23
N SER A 299 12.93 2.56 -15.84
CA SER A 299 14.18 2.81 -16.57
C SER A 299 15.31 2.98 -15.57
N GLY A 300 16.45 2.36 -15.85
CA GLY A 300 17.52 2.21 -14.89
C GLY A 300 17.18 1.13 -13.86
N ASP A 301 17.46 1.41 -12.59
CA ASP A 301 17.26 0.48 -11.48
C ASP A 301 15.80 0.22 -11.16
N GLN A 302 15.55 -0.77 -10.29
CA GLN A 302 14.20 -1.08 -9.80
C GLN A 302 13.57 0.13 -9.10
N TRP A 303 12.25 0.19 -9.10
CA TRP A 303 11.54 1.24 -8.36
C TRP A 303 11.81 1.14 -6.85
N MET A 304 12.03 2.28 -6.21
CA MET A 304 12.49 2.35 -4.83
C MET A 304 11.30 2.39 -3.86
N ARG A 305 11.22 1.39 -2.99
CA ARG A 305 10.25 1.32 -1.90
C ARG A 305 10.80 0.54 -0.71
N VAL A 306 10.40 0.93 0.50
CA VAL A 306 10.73 0.22 1.74
C VAL A 306 10.20 -1.21 1.70
N ASN A 307 10.96 -2.17 2.24
CA ASN A 307 10.59 -3.58 2.31
C ASN A 307 9.16 -3.83 2.81
N GLY A 308 8.46 -4.75 2.15
CA GLY A 308 7.08 -5.14 2.48
C GLY A 308 5.99 -4.16 2.01
N THR A 309 6.32 -2.93 1.64
CA THR A 309 5.31 -1.94 1.21
C THR A 309 4.60 -2.32 -0.08
N SER A 310 3.33 -1.93 -0.19
CA SER A 310 2.48 -2.17 -1.35
C SER A 310 2.96 -1.40 -2.58
N GLY A 311 2.85 -2.01 -3.76
CA GLY A 311 3.13 -1.36 -5.03
C GLY A 311 2.00 -0.47 -5.55
N GLY A 312 0.90 -0.31 -4.79
CA GLY A 312 -0.37 0.26 -5.26
C GLY A 312 -0.33 1.72 -5.76
N SER A 313 0.80 2.41 -5.67
CA SER A 313 1.02 3.71 -6.33
C SER A 313 1.32 3.56 -7.83
N LEU A 314 1.67 2.36 -8.28
CA LEU A 314 1.97 2.01 -9.66
C LEU A 314 0.72 1.45 -10.38
N ALA A 315 0.53 1.84 -11.65
CA ALA A 315 -0.66 1.53 -12.43
C ALA A 315 -0.86 0.01 -12.64
N ASN A 316 0.25 -0.72 -12.79
CA ASN A 316 0.22 -2.15 -13.07
C ASN A 316 0.36 -3.03 -11.81
N ASP A 317 0.30 -2.43 -10.61
CA ASP A 317 0.29 -3.19 -9.36
C ASP A 317 -0.83 -4.24 -9.32
N SER A 318 -0.47 -5.46 -8.93
CA SER A 318 -1.33 -6.63 -8.94
C SER A 318 -1.04 -7.52 -7.74
N PHE A 319 -1.83 -8.59 -7.57
CA PHE A 319 -1.72 -9.46 -6.39
C PHE A 319 -0.34 -10.12 -6.20
N ASN A 320 0.40 -10.36 -7.28
CA ASN A 320 1.66 -11.11 -7.25
C ASN A 320 2.87 -10.34 -7.80
N SER A 321 2.66 -9.18 -8.42
CA SER A 321 3.74 -8.37 -9.02
C SER A 321 3.32 -6.92 -9.15
N ALA A 322 4.27 -6.02 -8.92
CA ALA A 322 4.12 -4.59 -9.21
C ALA A 322 4.71 -4.19 -10.57
N TYR A 323 5.36 -5.12 -11.29
CA TYR A 323 6.05 -4.88 -12.57
C TYR A 323 7.05 -3.72 -12.49
N ASP A 324 7.82 -3.72 -11.41
CA ASP A 324 8.67 -2.64 -10.94
C ASP A 324 10.17 -2.97 -11.02
N ALA A 325 10.54 -4.01 -11.76
CA ALA A 325 11.93 -4.40 -11.96
C ALA A 325 12.68 -3.38 -12.84
N ALA A 326 14.01 -3.35 -12.70
CA ALA A 326 14.90 -2.53 -13.51
C ALA A 326 14.63 -2.70 -15.02
N ASP A 327 14.54 -1.59 -15.75
CA ASP A 327 14.21 -1.54 -17.20
C ASP A 327 12.94 -2.30 -17.65
N GLU A 328 12.02 -2.61 -16.73
CA GLU A 328 10.78 -3.32 -17.06
C GLU A 328 9.77 -2.39 -17.76
N ARG A 329 9.22 -2.87 -18.88
CA ARG A 329 8.06 -2.25 -19.54
C ARG A 329 6.88 -3.17 -19.40
N SER A 330 5.77 -2.66 -18.90
CA SER A 330 4.57 -3.47 -18.70
C SER A 330 3.30 -2.72 -19.11
N TRP A 331 2.29 -3.49 -19.49
CA TRP A 331 0.96 -2.99 -19.77
C TRP A 331 -0.09 -3.90 -19.12
N GLN A 332 -1.27 -3.35 -18.90
CA GLN A 332 -2.42 -3.99 -18.27
C GLN A 332 -3.69 -3.67 -19.06
N ILE A 333 -4.58 -4.64 -19.19
CA ILE A 333 -6.00 -4.43 -19.51
C ILE A 333 -6.82 -5.03 -18.38
N ARG A 334 -7.80 -4.28 -17.86
CA ARG A 334 -8.68 -4.71 -16.78
C ARG A 334 -10.14 -4.36 -17.07
N HIS A 335 -11.06 -5.21 -16.63
CA HIS A 335 -12.50 -4.99 -16.69
C HIS A 335 -13.10 -5.25 -15.31
N ASP A 336 -13.84 -4.26 -14.82
CA ASP A 336 -14.63 -4.33 -13.61
C ASP A 336 -16.12 -4.30 -13.99
N TYR A 337 -16.93 -5.10 -13.30
CA TYR A 337 -18.37 -5.11 -13.44
C TYR A 337 -19.07 -5.04 -12.08
N ASN A 338 -19.97 -4.09 -11.93
CA ASN A 338 -20.80 -3.93 -10.73
C ASN A 338 -22.22 -4.46 -10.98
N PHE A 339 -22.57 -5.58 -10.35
CA PHE A 339 -23.86 -6.24 -10.56
C PHE A 339 -25.05 -5.46 -9.96
N ALA A 340 -24.82 -4.35 -9.25
CA ALA A 340 -25.90 -3.42 -8.90
C ALA A 340 -26.67 -2.93 -10.14
N GLY A 341 -25.99 -2.80 -11.30
CA GLY A 341 -26.63 -2.45 -12.58
C GLY A 341 -27.62 -3.51 -13.09
N VAL A 342 -27.62 -4.71 -12.52
CA VAL A 342 -28.58 -5.79 -12.79
C VAL A 342 -29.32 -6.24 -11.52
N GLY A 343 -29.37 -5.37 -10.50
CA GLY A 343 -30.17 -5.59 -9.30
C GLY A 343 -29.54 -6.47 -8.22
N ILE A 344 -28.23 -6.76 -8.28
CA ILE A 344 -27.52 -7.54 -7.26
C ILE A 344 -26.47 -6.64 -6.57
N PRO A 345 -26.89 -5.73 -5.67
CA PRO A 345 -25.96 -4.85 -4.98
C PRO A 345 -24.99 -5.65 -4.09
N GLY A 346 -23.72 -5.24 -4.10
CA GLY A 346 -22.65 -5.86 -3.31
C GLY A 346 -21.84 -6.93 -4.05
N LEU A 347 -22.34 -7.45 -5.19
CA LEU A 347 -21.57 -8.36 -6.04
C LEU A 347 -20.76 -7.59 -7.09
N VAL A 348 -19.46 -7.86 -7.15
CA VAL A 348 -18.51 -7.25 -8.10
C VAL A 348 -17.63 -8.30 -8.75
N LEU A 349 -17.24 -8.07 -10.01
CA LEU A 349 -16.27 -8.87 -10.74
C LEU A 349 -15.12 -7.98 -11.21
N MET A 350 -13.89 -8.51 -11.16
CA MET A 350 -12.71 -7.88 -11.74
C MET A 350 -11.87 -8.94 -12.44
N ASN A 351 -11.53 -8.68 -13.70
CA ASN A 351 -10.56 -9.47 -14.45
C ASN A 351 -9.46 -8.54 -14.95
N ARG A 352 -8.21 -9.00 -14.91
CA ARG A 352 -7.08 -8.28 -15.48
C ARG A 352 -6.10 -9.21 -16.18
N LEU A 353 -5.49 -8.70 -17.23
CA LEU A 353 -4.33 -9.29 -17.90
C LEU A 353 -3.22 -8.26 -17.89
N SER A 354 -2.04 -8.66 -17.46
CA SER A 354 -0.84 -7.83 -17.50
C SER A 354 0.29 -8.59 -18.17
N ALA A 355 1.06 -7.89 -19.00
CA ALA A 355 2.23 -8.45 -19.66
C ALA A 355 3.41 -7.48 -19.52
N ALA A 356 4.61 -8.04 -19.49
CA ALA A 356 5.83 -7.27 -19.34
C ALA A 356 6.96 -7.79 -20.21
N THR A 357 7.87 -6.90 -20.57
CA THR A 357 9.12 -7.19 -21.24
C THR A 357 10.26 -6.58 -20.43
N THR A 358 11.26 -7.39 -20.11
CA THR A 358 12.53 -6.95 -19.50
C THR A 358 13.66 -7.07 -20.54
N SER A 359 14.78 -6.37 -20.32
CA SER A 359 15.95 -6.53 -21.19
C SER A 359 16.48 -7.99 -21.19
N PRO A 360 17.06 -8.49 -22.30
CA PRO A 360 17.53 -9.87 -22.41
C PRO A 360 18.56 -10.28 -21.34
N GLN A 361 19.37 -9.34 -20.83
CA GLN A 361 20.35 -9.61 -19.77
C GLN A 361 19.70 -9.97 -18.42
N GLN A 362 18.50 -9.45 -18.13
CA GLN A 362 17.78 -9.78 -16.90
C GLN A 362 16.94 -11.05 -17.00
N ALA A 363 16.48 -11.43 -18.20
CA ALA A 363 15.79 -12.71 -18.40
C ALA A 363 16.71 -13.89 -18.03
N VAL A 364 18.00 -13.79 -18.36
CA VAL A 364 19.03 -14.78 -17.99
C VAL A 364 19.32 -14.78 -16.48
N THR A 365 19.24 -13.61 -15.82
CA THR A 365 19.46 -13.49 -14.36
C THR A 365 18.25 -13.98 -13.55
N LYS A 366 17.02 -13.66 -13.98
CA LYS A 366 15.78 -14.23 -13.42
C LYS A 366 15.73 -15.75 -13.57
N ALA A 367 16.18 -16.28 -14.71
CA ALA A 367 16.24 -17.72 -14.95
C ALA A 367 17.35 -18.45 -14.19
N ARG A 368 18.48 -17.79 -13.89
CA ARG A 368 19.62 -18.42 -13.18
C ARG A 368 19.55 -18.33 -11.66
N ASN A 369 18.98 -17.25 -11.11
CA ASN A 369 19.09 -16.96 -9.68
C ASN A 369 17.83 -17.27 -8.88
N GLY A 370 16.77 -17.82 -9.49
CA GLY A 370 15.53 -18.17 -8.78
C GLY A 370 14.99 -17.01 -7.93
N VAL A 371 15.21 -15.77 -8.37
CA VAL A 371 15.04 -14.57 -7.55
C VAL A 371 13.56 -14.44 -7.23
N ALA A 372 13.22 -14.71 -5.98
CA ALA A 372 11.97 -14.27 -5.38
C ALA A 372 11.82 -12.78 -5.72
N ASN A 373 10.67 -12.44 -6.28
CA ASN A 373 10.30 -11.07 -6.60
C ASN A 373 10.65 -10.17 -5.37
N PRO A 374 11.35 -9.04 -5.52
CA PRO A 374 11.81 -8.20 -4.40
C PRO A 374 10.66 -7.63 -3.54
N SER A 375 9.41 -7.77 -3.98
CA SER A 375 8.20 -7.56 -3.15
C SER A 375 7.94 -8.65 -2.10
N TRP A 376 8.80 -9.66 -2.02
CA TRP A 376 8.76 -10.75 -1.05
C TRP A 376 9.99 -10.66 -0.17
N PRO A 377 9.87 -10.88 1.15
CA PRO A 377 11.02 -10.93 2.03
C PRO A 377 11.99 -11.98 1.47
N THR A 378 13.16 -11.54 1.04
CA THR A 378 14.30 -12.44 0.94
C THR A 378 14.48 -13.08 2.32
N PRO A 379 14.69 -14.40 2.41
CA PRO A 379 14.91 -15.03 3.69
C PRO A 379 16.08 -14.33 4.38
N TYR A 380 15.82 -13.84 5.60
CA TYR A 380 16.82 -13.31 6.50
C TYR A 380 18.06 -14.22 6.44
N LYS A 381 19.18 -13.67 5.97
CA LYS A 381 20.47 -14.20 6.39
C LYS A 381 20.56 -13.85 7.85
N ALA A 382 20.39 -14.85 8.72
CA ALA A 382 20.81 -14.72 10.10
C ALA A 382 22.27 -14.22 10.07
N ALA A 383 22.52 -13.04 10.62
CA ALA A 383 23.87 -12.65 10.99
C ALA A 383 24.37 -13.67 12.04
N PRO A 384 25.68 -14.00 12.01
CA PRO A 384 26.25 -15.08 12.81
C PRO A 384 26.08 -14.92 14.33
#